data_AF-A0A7W1EMA4-F1
#
_entry.id   AF-A0A7W1EMA4-F1
#
_cell.length_a   1.000
_cell.length_b   1.000
_cell.length_c   1.000
_cell.angle_alpha   90.00
_cell.angle_beta   90.00
_cell.angle_gamma   90.00
#
_symmetry.space_group_name_H-M   'P 1'
#
loop_
_entity.id
_entity.type
_entity.pdbx_description
1 polymer ?
#
loop_
_entity_poly.entity_id
_entity_poly.type
_entity_poly.pdbx_seq_one_letter_code
_entity_poly.pdbx_strand_id
1 'polypeptide(L)' 'MTALVLGISAHYHDSAACLVRGGRILSAAQEERFSRQKGDARFPLQSSRYCLTSNGADAASLDAVVY' A
#
# COMPACT_ATOMS: atom_id res chain seq x y z
N MET A 1 2.11 15.70 15.04
CA MET A 1 1.36 14.85 14.10
C MET A 1 2.06 13.49 14.03
N THR A 2 1.32 12.39 13.91
CA THR A 2 1.93 11.05 13.75
C THR A 2 2.19 10.77 12.27
N ALA A 3 3.37 10.24 11.94
CA ALA A 3 3.78 10.03 10.56
C ALA A 3 2.86 9.04 9.81
N LEU A 4 2.52 9.38 8.56
CA LEU A 4 1.76 8.57 7.61
C LEU A 4 2.72 7.97 6.57
N VAL A 5 2.85 6.65 6.57
CA VAL A 5 3.82 5.93 5.75
C VAL A 5 3.11 4.90 4.87
N LEU A 6 3.47 4.87 3.59
CA LEU A 6 3.05 3.82 2.66
C LEU A 6 4.17 2.78 2.54
N GLY A 7 3.94 1.58 3.06
CA GLY A 7 4.81 0.42 2.85
C GLY A 7 4.43 -0.32 1.57
N ILE A 8 5.44 -0.72 0.81
CA ILE A 8 5.31 -1.42 -0.47
C ILE A 8 6.08 -2.74 -0.39
N SER A 9 5.51 -3.81 -0.93
CA SER A 9 6.19 -5.08 -1.21
C SER A 9 5.97 -5.43 -2.67
N ALA A 10 7.02 -5.77 -3.43
CA ALA A 10 6.93 -6.10 -4.85
C ALA A 10 8.13 -6.97 -5.33
N HIS A 11 8.18 -7.27 -6.62
CA HIS A 11 9.33 -7.78 -7.38
C HIS A 11 9.96 -9.11 -6.92
N TYR A 12 9.31 -9.88 -6.03
CA TYR A 12 9.82 -11.19 -5.59
C TYR A 12 8.69 -12.20 -5.33
N HIS A 13 7.72 -11.80 -4.53
CA HIS A 13 6.49 -12.55 -4.24
C HIS A 13 5.26 -11.71 -4.59
N ASP A 14 4.09 -12.12 -4.11
CA ASP A 14 2.86 -11.34 -4.14
C ASP A 14 3.13 -9.89 -3.68
N SER A 15 2.87 -8.96 -4.59
CA SER A 15 2.97 -7.55 -4.31
C SER A 15 1.81 -7.08 -3.45
N ALA A 16 2.07 -6.10 -2.59
CA ALA A 16 1.11 -5.56 -1.64
C ALA A 16 1.47 -4.14 -1.24
N ALA A 17 0.50 -3.42 -0.69
CA ALA A 17 0.70 -2.14 -0.04
C ALA A 17 0.06 -2.10 1.35
N CYS A 18 0.62 -1.31 2.24
CA CYS A 18 0.13 -1.08 3.59
C CYS A 18 0.25 0.41 3.96
N LEU A 19 -0.83 1.02 4.45
CA LEU A 19 -0.80 2.38 4.99
C LEU A 19 -0.76 2.32 6.52
N VAL A 20 0.24 2.98 7.10
CA VAL A 20 0.49 3.01 8.55
C VAL A 20 0.49 4.45 9.03
N ARG A 21 -0.18 4.71 10.17
CA ARG A 21 -0.11 6.00 10.87
C ARG A 21 0.33 5.81 12.31
N GLY A 22 1.50 6.35 12.67
CA GLY A 22 2.04 6.26 14.04
C GLY A 22 2.13 4.82 14.57
N GLY A 23 2.58 3.88 13.74
CA GLY A 23 2.70 2.46 14.08
C GLY A 23 1.40 1.66 14.03
N ARG A 24 0.26 2.28 13.69
CA ARG A 24 -1.02 1.58 13.52
C ARG A 24 -1.32 1.35 12.04
N ILE A 25 -1.68 0.12 11.68
CA ILE A 25 -2.14 -0.24 10.33
C ILE A 25 -3.52 0.38 10.12
N LEU A 26 -3.65 1.18 9.06
CA LEU A 26 -4.92 1.75 8.61
C LEU A 26 -5.58 0.84 7.56
N SER A 27 -4.78 0.36 6.61
CA SER A 27 -5.21 -0.57 5.57
C SER A 27 -4.01 -1.34 5.03
N ALA A 28 -4.25 -2.57 4.58
CA ALA A 28 -3.26 -3.39 3.89
C ALA A 28 -3.98 -4.27 2.88
N ALA A 29 -3.43 -4.39 1.67
CA ALA A 29 -4.04 -5.19 0.63
C ALA A 29 -3.00 -5.79 -0.31
N GLN A 30 -3.24 -7.03 -0.75
CA GLN A 30 -2.47 -7.68 -1.80
C GLN A 30 -2.97 -7.25 -3.18
N GLU A 31 -2.05 -7.06 -4.13
CA GLU A 31 -2.37 -6.65 -5.50
C GLU A 31 -3.21 -7.70 -6.22
N GLU A 32 -2.97 -9.00 -5.96
CA GLU A 32 -3.69 -10.10 -6.62
C GLU A 32 -5.22 -10.06 -6.41
N ARG A 33 -5.70 -9.40 -5.34
CA ARG A 33 -7.14 -9.21 -5.08
C ARG A 33 -7.77 -8.25 -6.09
N PHE A 34 -6.98 -7.32 -6.62
CA PHE A 34 -7.38 -6.35 -7.63
C PHE A 34 -7.05 -6.84 -9.04
N SER A 35 -5.82 -7.32 -9.25
CA SER A 35 -5.35 -7.73 -10.58
C SER A 35 -5.93 -9.08 -11.03
N ARG A 36 -6.43 -9.89 -10.07
CA ARG A 36 -6.90 -11.27 -10.29
C ARG A 36 -5.81 -12.19 -10.88
N GLN A 37 -4.55 -11.80 -10.77
CA GLN A 37 -3.39 -12.61 -11.11
C GLN A 37 -2.82 -13.15 -9.81
N LYS A 38 -2.93 -14.47 -9.60
CA LYS A 38 -2.40 -15.11 -8.40
C LYS A 38 -0.89 -14.90 -8.34
N GLY A 39 -0.39 -14.41 -7.22
CA GLY A 39 1.02 -14.11 -7.04
C GLY A 39 1.57 -12.99 -7.92
N ASP A 40 0.76 -11.97 -8.18
CA ASP A 40 1.17 -10.79 -8.93
C ASP A 40 2.33 -10.06 -8.24
N ALA A 41 3.54 -10.22 -8.77
CA ALA A 41 4.77 -9.64 -8.22
C ALA A 41 5.13 -8.28 -8.84
N ARG A 42 4.26 -7.70 -9.67
CA ARG A 42 4.50 -6.38 -10.28
C ARG A 42 4.38 -5.27 -9.21
N PHE A 43 4.55 -4.03 -9.63
CA PHE A 43 4.34 -2.90 -8.71
C PHE A 43 2.87 -2.86 -8.23
N PRO A 44 2.60 -2.74 -6.92
CA PRO A 44 1.27 -2.83 -6.32
C PRO A 44 0.45 -1.54 -6.51
N LEU A 45 0.09 -1.23 -7.75
CA LEU A 45 -0.58 0.03 -8.11
C LEU A 45 -1.98 0.13 -7.50
N GLN A 46 -2.79 -0.92 -7.62
CA GLN A 46 -4.18 -0.89 -7.17
C GLN A 46 -4.28 -0.94 -5.65
N SER A 47 -3.46 -1.77 -5.01
CA SER A 47 -3.39 -1.86 -3.56
C SER A 47 -2.84 -0.58 -2.92
N SER A 48 -1.83 0.08 -3.53
CA SER A 48 -1.36 1.40 -3.07
C SER A 48 -2.45 2.46 -3.16
N ARG A 49 -3.15 2.50 -4.30
CA ARG A 49 -4.28 3.42 -4.50
C ARG A 49 -5.39 3.16 -3.49
N TYR A 50 -5.77 1.89 -3.31
CA TYR A 50 -6.78 1.50 -2.33
C TYR A 50 -6.41 1.96 -0.92
N CYS A 51 -5.16 1.72 -0.49
CA CYS A 51 -4.75 2.05 0.86
C CYS A 51 -4.85 3.56 1.14
N LEU A 52 -4.51 4.40 0.16
CA LEU A 52 -4.66 5.86 0.25
C LEU A 52 -6.13 6.28 0.23
N THR A 53 -6.87 5.89 -0.81
CA THR A 53 -8.24 6.38 -1.03
C THR A 53 -9.23 5.87 0.02
N SER A 54 -9.04 4.67 0.57
CA SER A 54 -9.87 4.12 1.65
C SER A 54 -9.76 4.93 2.95
N ASN A 55 -8.71 5.75 3.08
CA ASN A 55 -8.44 6.56 4.26
C ASN A 55 -8.56 8.07 3.98
N GLY A 56 -9.11 8.45 2.82
CA GLY A 56 -9.21 9.86 2.41
C GLY A 56 -7.85 10.55 2.26
N ALA A 57 -6.79 9.78 1.98
CA ALA A 57 -5.43 10.29 1.80
C ALA A 57 -5.04 10.25 0.32
N ASP A 58 -4.02 11.03 -0.02
CA ASP A 58 -3.37 11.04 -1.33
C ASP A 58 -1.85 10.95 -1.17
N ALA A 59 -1.12 10.98 -2.28
CA ALA A 59 0.34 10.93 -2.25
C ALA A 59 0.97 12.15 -1.52
N ALA A 60 0.32 13.32 -1.55
CA ALA A 60 0.80 14.52 -0.88
C ALA A 60 0.63 14.43 0.66
N SER A 61 -0.22 13.53 1.13
CA SER A 61 -0.45 13.26 2.55
C SER A 61 0.63 12.38 3.19
N LEU A 62 1.48 11.72 2.39
CA LEU A 62 2.48 10.78 2.86
C LEU A 62 3.74 11.51 3.34
N ASP A 63 4.22 11.12 4.52
CA ASP A 63 5.53 11.55 5.01
C ASP A 63 6.66 10.70 4.42
N ALA A 64 6.38 9.44 4.09
CA ALA A 64 7.36 8.53 3.48
C ALA A 64 6.70 7.39 2.69
N VAL A 65 7.48 6.83 1.76
CA VAL A 65 7.23 5.55 1.10
C VAL A 65 8.41 4.63 1.39
N VAL A 66 8.15 3.39 1.81
CA VAL A 66 9.19 2.40 2.15
C VAL A 66 8.95 1.10 1.40
N TYR A 67 10.03 0.38 1.07
CA TYR A 67 10.03 -0.84 0.26
C TYR A 67 11.02 -1.88 0.81
#